data_AF-A0AAE5L5C1-F1
#
_entry.id   AF-A0AAE5L5C1-F1
#
_cell.length_a   1.000
_cell.length_b   1.000
_cell.length_c   1.000
_cell.angle_alpha   90.00
_cell.angle_beta   90.00
_cell.angle_gamma   90.00
#
_symmetry.space_group_name_H-M   'P 1'
#
loop_
_entity.id
_entity.type
_entity.pdbx_description
1 polymer ?
#
loop_
_entity_poly.entity_id
_entity_poly.type
_entity_poly.pdbx_seq_one_letter_code
_entity_poly.pdbx_strand_id
1 'polypeptide(L)'
;VSINVGFPGKYVALPAKQEPGPLIPSEEDPFVRSPGSSHSDGLWIGIAFAVLAVAFLISIAIAVSRREEYTPPSISMEGIGVNETLSPAEVSVLLRQPPEKTMTLLLFSLIKKGKVQVVSDDPLRLCIRDEADLSEVERLFVDAVDPNTGEPDQTKLVAVFRYLATSVNEKMKPYCRKDTEAFYRGRIAALWDEVRNADTPELKLEKLDRNLLWLIQDEEQFKAAKNMFKAGQDGGKQASWYPTWWLLGFPRVTPYAGFYWWPMMMYRSYTGISSGITEGNEHKYREVEESVFAPARSVVSRPISGGKGSGTRHHGGFTPPSCACACACVSCACACACAGGGGCT
;
A
#
# COMPACT_ATOMS: atom_id res chain seq x y z
N VAL A 1 -25.26 6.39 -12.82
CA VAL A 1 -24.08 6.73 -12.00
C VAL A 1 -24.11 8.23 -11.76
N SER A 2 -24.56 8.65 -10.59
CA SER A 2 -24.57 10.06 -10.17
C SER A 2 -23.25 10.37 -9.48
N ILE A 3 -22.40 11.18 -10.12
CA ILE A 3 -21.15 11.64 -9.52
C ILE A 3 -21.52 12.81 -8.61
N ASN A 4 -21.60 12.58 -7.30
CA ASN A 4 -21.79 13.64 -6.33
C ASN A 4 -20.43 14.23 -5.95
N VAL A 5 -20.17 15.44 -6.42
CA VAL A 5 -18.98 16.22 -6.02
C VAL A 5 -19.40 17.13 -4.88
N GLY A 6 -19.04 16.77 -3.65
CA GLY A 6 -19.25 17.60 -2.47
C GLY A 6 -18.06 18.53 -2.24
N PHE A 7 -18.24 19.84 -2.44
CA PHE A 7 -17.26 20.83 -2.01
C PHE A 7 -17.53 21.25 -0.56
N PRO A 8 -16.50 21.44 0.28
CA PRO A 8 -16.69 22.02 1.60
C PRO A 8 -17.24 23.45 1.45
N GLY A 9 -18.32 23.75 2.18
CA GLY A 9 -19.13 24.98 2.03
C GLY A 9 -18.35 26.30 2.17
N LYS A 10 -17.11 26.26 2.66
CA LYS A 10 -16.20 27.43 2.74
C LYS A 10 -15.77 27.98 1.37
N TYR A 11 -16.00 27.26 0.26
CA TYR A 11 -15.67 27.70 -1.10
C TYR A 11 -16.89 27.83 -2.04
N VAL A 12 -18.11 27.63 -1.53
CA VAL A 12 -19.34 27.77 -2.34
C VAL A 12 -19.94 29.14 -2.08
N ALA A 13 -19.77 30.03 -3.06
CA ALA A 13 -20.44 31.33 -3.23
C ALA A 13 -20.43 32.29 -2.02
N LEU A 14 -19.38 33.11 -1.92
CA LEU A 14 -19.56 34.44 -1.34
C LEU A 14 -20.34 35.30 -2.36
N PRO A 15 -21.49 35.90 -2.02
CA PRO A 15 -22.11 36.90 -2.88
C PRO A 15 -21.15 38.09 -3.03
N ALA A 16 -21.13 38.68 -4.22
CA ALA A 16 -20.30 39.82 -4.57
C ALA A 16 -20.42 40.93 -3.50
N LYS A 17 -19.28 41.31 -2.93
CA LYS A 17 -19.17 42.43 -2.01
C LYS A 17 -19.53 43.70 -2.79
N GLN A 18 -20.63 44.33 -2.43
CA GLN A 18 -21.04 45.62 -2.98
C GLN A 18 -20.00 46.66 -2.55
N GLU A 19 -19.31 47.25 -3.53
CA GLU A 19 -18.38 48.36 -3.29
C GLU A 19 -19.20 49.59 -2.87
N PRO A 20 -18.89 50.25 -1.74
CA PRO A 20 -19.49 51.53 -1.41
C PRO A 20 -18.98 52.59 -2.40
N GLY A 21 -19.93 53.37 -2.94
CA GLY A 21 -19.66 54.44 -3.90
C GLY A 21 -18.76 55.56 -3.35
N PRO A 22 -18.15 56.37 -4.24
CA PRO A 22 -17.13 57.34 -3.86
C PRO A 22 -17.74 58.46 -3.02
N LEU A 23 -17.29 58.57 -1.77
CA LEU A 23 -17.50 59.76 -0.94
C LEU A 23 -16.46 60.81 -1.33
N ILE A 24 -16.93 61.89 -1.95
CA ILE A 24 -16.16 63.12 -2.17
C ILE A 24 -16.06 63.83 -0.80
N PRO A 25 -14.86 64.09 -0.26
CA PRO A 25 -14.75 64.97 0.90
C PRO A 25 -14.77 66.43 0.43
N SER A 26 -15.71 67.19 0.96
CA SER A 26 -15.69 68.65 0.92
C SER A 26 -14.55 69.16 1.80
N GLU A 27 -13.73 70.00 1.19
CA GLU A 27 -12.68 70.84 1.75
C GLU A 27 -13.28 71.82 2.77
N GLU A 28 -13.03 71.61 4.07
CA GLU A 28 -12.97 72.66 5.10
C GLU A 28 -12.05 72.20 6.24
N ASP A 29 -10.88 72.86 6.35
CA ASP A 29 -9.97 72.73 7.47
C ASP A 29 -10.47 73.55 8.68
N PRO A 30 -10.55 72.95 9.88
CA PRO A 30 -10.33 73.68 11.10
C PRO A 30 -8.92 73.34 11.60
N PHE A 31 -8.07 74.36 11.53
CA PHE A 31 -6.79 74.50 12.22
C PHE A 31 -6.79 73.85 13.61
N VAL A 32 -6.27 72.62 13.72
CA VAL A 32 -6.02 71.96 15.00
C VAL A 32 -4.71 72.50 15.55
N ARG A 33 -4.85 73.34 16.57
CA ARG A 33 -3.74 73.87 17.38
C ARG A 33 -2.99 72.71 18.04
N SER A 34 -1.77 72.47 17.60
CA SER A 34 -0.83 71.52 18.20
C SER A 34 -0.56 71.91 19.67
N PRO A 35 -0.83 71.05 20.68
CA PRO A 35 -0.38 71.32 22.04
C PRO A 35 1.14 71.06 22.10
N GLY A 36 1.86 72.00 22.72
CA GLY A 36 3.31 71.97 22.83
C GLY A 36 3.81 70.65 23.40
N SER A 37 4.76 70.06 22.69
CA SER A 37 5.46 68.84 23.08
C SER A 37 6.20 69.05 24.40
N SER A 38 5.70 68.45 25.47
CA SER A 38 6.52 68.17 26.65
C SER A 38 7.43 66.98 26.31
N HIS A 39 8.69 67.04 26.74
CA HIS A 39 9.77 66.11 26.35
C HIS A 39 9.53 64.64 26.80
N SER A 40 8.42 64.34 27.47
CA SER A 40 7.99 63.02 27.96
C SER A 40 6.94 62.31 27.10
N ASP A 41 6.28 62.99 26.15
CA ASP A 41 5.12 62.43 25.44
C ASP A 41 5.51 61.63 24.18
N GLY A 42 6.67 61.89 23.60
CA GLY A 42 7.20 61.13 22.44
C GLY A 42 7.62 59.70 22.77
N LEU A 43 8.01 59.44 24.02
CA LEU A 43 8.42 58.11 24.47
C LEU A 43 7.24 57.13 24.51
N TRP A 44 6.07 57.58 24.99
CA TRP A 44 4.87 56.76 25.08
C TRP A 44 4.27 56.43 23.72
N ILE A 45 4.33 57.38 22.77
CA ILE A 45 3.91 57.15 21.38
C ILE A 45 4.84 56.13 20.71
N GLY A 46 6.15 56.24 20.92
CA GLY A 46 7.12 55.26 20.41
C GLY A 46 6.90 53.85 20.97
N ILE A 47 6.60 53.72 22.27
CA ILE A 47 6.29 52.44 22.91
C ILE A 47 4.98 51.85 22.34
N ALA A 48 3.95 52.67 22.13
CA ALA A 48 2.68 52.21 21.56
C ALA A 48 2.85 51.66 20.13
N PHE A 49 3.66 52.34 19.29
CA PHE A 49 3.98 51.86 17.95
C PHE A 49 4.84 50.59 17.96
N ALA A 50 5.79 50.46 18.89
CA ALA A 50 6.59 49.26 19.05
C ALA A 50 5.73 48.05 19.46
N VAL A 51 4.79 48.24 20.39
CA VAL A 51 3.86 47.18 20.82
C VAL A 51 2.93 46.75 19.68
N LEU A 52 2.41 47.70 18.90
CA LEU A 52 1.59 47.40 17.72
C LEU A 52 2.39 46.65 16.63
N ALA A 53 3.64 47.05 16.39
CA ALA A 53 4.51 46.38 15.42
C ALA A 53 4.82 44.93 15.84
N VAL A 54 5.08 44.70 17.12
CA VAL A 54 5.31 43.35 17.67
C VAL A 54 4.04 42.50 17.57
N ALA A 55 2.88 43.04 17.93
CA ALA A 55 1.59 42.34 17.80
C ALA A 55 1.29 41.97 16.34
N PHE A 56 1.61 42.86 15.39
CA PHE A 56 1.46 42.60 13.96
C PHE A 56 2.38 41.47 13.48
N LEU A 57 3.65 41.46 13.87
CA LEU A 57 4.59 40.39 13.53
C LEU A 57 4.17 39.03 14.09
N ILE A 58 3.67 38.99 15.34
CA ILE A 58 3.13 37.77 15.95
C ILE A 58 1.91 37.26 15.17
N SER A 59 1.03 38.15 14.73
CA SER A 59 -0.16 37.76 13.95
C SER A 59 0.19 37.13 12.61
N ILE A 60 1.23 37.63 11.92
CA ILE A 60 1.74 37.07 10.67
C ILE A 60 2.38 35.70 10.91
N ALA A 61 3.16 35.55 11.98
CA ALA A 61 3.79 34.28 12.34
C ALA A 61 2.74 33.18 12.60
N ILE A 62 1.66 33.53 13.32
CA ILE A 62 0.53 32.61 13.57
C ILE A 62 -0.22 32.29 12.27
N ALA A 63 -0.45 33.28 11.39
CA ALA A 63 -1.14 33.05 10.12
C ALA A 63 -0.34 32.14 9.16
N VAL A 64 0.98 32.23 9.17
CA VAL A 64 1.86 31.34 8.40
C VAL A 64 1.90 29.94 9.01
N SER A 65 1.91 29.82 10.34
CA SER A 65 1.90 28.50 11.00
C SER A 65 0.56 27.77 10.86
N ARG A 66 -0.54 28.51 10.61
CA ARG A 66 -1.89 27.95 10.41
C ARG A 66 -2.20 27.60 8.95
N ARG A 67 -1.21 27.62 8.05
CA ARG A 67 -1.40 27.07 6.71
C ARG A 67 -1.60 25.56 6.85
N GLU A 68 -2.86 25.14 6.79
CA GLU A 68 -3.17 23.71 6.74
C GLU A 68 -2.55 23.13 5.47
N GLU A 69 -1.72 22.11 5.65
CA GLU A 69 -1.19 21.32 4.55
C GLU A 69 -2.37 20.80 3.74
N TYR A 70 -2.30 21.02 2.43
CA TYR A 70 -3.36 20.63 1.52
C TYR A 70 -3.56 19.12 1.62
N THR A 71 -4.62 18.68 2.29
CA THR A 71 -4.98 17.27 2.32
C THR A 71 -5.37 16.87 0.91
N PRO A 72 -4.73 15.85 0.32
CA PRO A 72 -5.06 15.43 -1.02
C PRO A 72 -6.55 15.08 -1.10
N PRO A 73 -7.22 15.39 -2.24
CA PRO A 73 -8.64 15.14 -2.40
C PRO A 73 -8.94 13.64 -2.22
N SER A 74 -9.80 13.29 -1.25
CA SER A 74 -10.27 11.92 -1.04
C SER A 74 -11.45 11.64 -1.96
N ILE A 75 -11.23 10.89 -3.03
CA ILE A 75 -12.31 10.37 -3.87
C ILE A 75 -12.84 9.10 -3.19
N SER A 76 -14.04 9.16 -2.62
CA SER A 76 -14.78 7.97 -2.21
C SER A 76 -15.56 7.46 -3.42
N MET A 77 -15.24 6.27 -3.87
CA MET A 77 -16.09 5.50 -4.79
C MET A 77 -16.82 4.48 -3.92
N GLU A 78 -18.16 4.44 -3.95
CA GLU A 78 -18.91 3.33 -3.37
C GLU A 78 -18.44 2.02 -4.03
N GLY A 79 -17.52 1.31 -3.36
CA GLY A 79 -17.11 -0.02 -3.75
C GLY A 79 -18.22 -1.03 -3.45
N ILE A 80 -18.18 -2.19 -4.10
CA ILE A 80 -19.12 -3.30 -3.86
C ILE A 80 -19.01 -3.87 -2.42
N GLY A 81 -17.99 -3.41 -1.68
CA GLY A 81 -17.71 -3.77 -0.30
C GLY A 81 -16.28 -4.29 -0.16
N VAL A 82 -16.12 -5.29 0.69
CA VAL A 82 -14.86 -5.99 0.98
C VAL A 82 -14.80 -7.30 0.19
N ASN A 83 -13.63 -7.65 -0.32
CA ASN A 83 -13.42 -8.96 -0.93
C ASN A 83 -13.06 -10.02 0.13
N GLU A 84 -13.96 -10.96 0.40
CA GLU A 84 -13.75 -12.04 1.39
C GLU A 84 -13.20 -13.35 0.79
N THR A 85 -13.02 -13.40 -0.53
CA THR A 85 -12.73 -14.64 -1.28
C THR A 85 -11.24 -14.92 -1.50
N LEU A 86 -10.36 -14.03 -1.03
CA LEU A 86 -8.93 -14.16 -1.26
C LEU A 86 -8.34 -15.31 -0.43
N SER A 87 -7.45 -16.06 -1.06
CA SER A 87 -6.68 -17.11 -0.40
C SER A 87 -5.59 -16.51 0.52
N PRO A 88 -5.06 -17.27 1.50
CA PRO A 88 -4.00 -16.76 2.38
C PRO A 88 -2.78 -16.20 1.63
N ALA A 89 -2.34 -16.85 0.55
CA ALA A 89 -1.22 -16.38 -0.26
C ALA A 89 -1.56 -15.09 -1.05
N GLU A 90 -2.82 -14.91 -1.47
CA GLU A 90 -3.27 -13.66 -2.10
C GLU A 90 -3.38 -12.52 -1.07
N VAL A 91 -3.79 -12.85 0.15
CA VAL A 91 -3.89 -11.89 1.25
C VAL A 91 -2.51 -11.40 1.68
N SER A 92 -1.47 -12.25 1.67
CA SER A 92 -0.12 -11.78 1.98
C SER A 92 0.37 -10.73 0.98
N VAL A 93 0.08 -10.93 -0.31
CA VAL A 93 0.34 -9.95 -1.37
C VAL A 93 -0.45 -8.66 -1.15
N LEU A 94 -1.75 -8.76 -0.85
CA LEU A 94 -2.59 -7.60 -0.57
C LEU A 94 -2.03 -6.76 0.59
N LEU A 95 -1.63 -7.43 1.67
CA LEU A 95 -1.05 -6.85 2.89
C LEU A 95 0.40 -6.38 2.72
N ARG A 96 0.98 -6.51 1.51
CA ARG A 96 2.36 -6.14 1.17
C ARG A 96 3.39 -6.82 2.09
N GLN A 97 3.15 -8.10 2.36
CA GLN A 97 4.11 -8.95 3.05
C GLN A 97 5.30 -9.28 2.14
N PRO A 98 6.46 -9.60 2.72
CA PRO A 98 7.63 -10.02 1.96
C PRO A 98 7.31 -11.15 0.96
N PRO A 99 7.93 -11.14 -0.24
CA PRO A 99 7.72 -12.17 -1.26
C PRO A 99 8.11 -13.56 -0.76
N GLU A 100 9.14 -13.66 0.10
CA GLU A 100 9.58 -14.87 0.79
C GLU A 100 8.41 -15.55 1.50
N LYS A 101 7.67 -14.77 2.29
CA LYS A 101 6.52 -15.24 3.07
C LYS A 101 5.38 -15.67 2.15
N THR A 102 5.08 -14.86 1.14
CA THR A 102 4.02 -15.16 0.18
C THR A 102 4.25 -16.48 -0.54
N MET A 103 5.46 -16.70 -1.05
CA MET A 103 5.81 -17.93 -1.75
C MET A 103 5.87 -19.13 -0.80
N THR A 104 6.31 -18.93 0.44
CA THR A 104 6.27 -19.98 1.48
C THR A 104 4.83 -20.37 1.83
N LEU A 105 3.91 -19.41 1.93
CA LEU A 105 2.49 -19.67 2.16
C LEU A 105 1.86 -20.47 1.01
N LEU A 106 2.24 -20.16 -0.23
CA LEU A 106 1.81 -20.91 -1.42
C LEU A 106 2.35 -22.35 -1.40
N LEU A 107 3.62 -22.55 -1.04
CA LEU A 107 4.16 -23.89 -0.86
C LEU A 107 3.43 -24.64 0.27
N PHE A 108 3.16 -23.99 1.40
CA PHE A 108 2.43 -24.60 2.49
C PHE A 108 0.97 -24.93 2.14
N SER A 109 0.32 -24.20 1.23
CA SER A 109 -1.00 -24.60 0.73
C SER A 109 -0.92 -25.90 -0.07
N LEU A 110 0.11 -26.07 -0.92
CA LEU A 110 0.36 -27.30 -1.66
C LEU A 110 0.66 -28.50 -0.76
N ILE A 111 1.48 -28.29 0.28
CA ILE A 111 1.82 -29.34 1.25
C ILE A 111 0.59 -29.74 2.07
N LYS A 112 -0.20 -28.77 2.55
CA LYS A 112 -1.43 -29.05 3.31
C LYS A 112 -2.47 -29.79 2.46
N LYS A 113 -2.49 -29.56 1.14
CA LYS A 113 -3.29 -30.34 0.18
C LYS A 113 -2.70 -31.72 -0.16
N GLY A 114 -1.49 -32.04 0.32
CA GLY A 114 -0.80 -33.31 0.06
C GLY A 114 -0.19 -33.44 -1.34
N LYS A 115 -0.08 -32.33 -2.10
CA LYS A 115 0.35 -32.33 -3.51
C LYS A 115 1.87 -32.28 -3.66
N VAL A 116 2.55 -31.66 -2.70
CA VAL A 116 4.01 -31.49 -2.67
C VAL A 116 4.56 -31.97 -1.32
N GLN A 117 5.75 -32.58 -1.35
CA GLN A 117 6.51 -32.97 -0.16
C GLN A 117 7.89 -32.29 -0.17
N VAL A 118 8.34 -31.85 1.00
CA VAL A 118 9.68 -31.28 1.19
C VAL A 118 10.64 -32.40 1.55
N VAL A 119 11.55 -32.70 0.62
CA VAL A 119 12.59 -33.72 0.81
C VAL A 119 13.75 -33.15 1.62
N SER A 120 14.07 -31.87 1.41
CA SER A 120 15.14 -31.14 2.09
C SER A 120 14.72 -29.67 2.22
N ASP A 121 14.92 -29.08 3.39
CA ASP A 121 14.63 -27.67 3.68
C ASP A 121 15.80 -26.74 3.32
N ASP A 122 17.04 -27.21 3.43
CA ASP A 122 18.26 -26.46 3.08
C ASP A 122 19.37 -27.39 2.56
N PRO A 123 19.68 -27.43 1.24
CA PRO A 123 19.03 -26.70 0.16
C PRO A 123 17.60 -27.23 -0.10
N LEU A 124 16.71 -26.35 -0.59
CA LEU A 124 15.31 -26.67 -0.80
C LEU A 124 15.13 -27.69 -1.93
N ARG A 125 14.57 -28.86 -1.58
CA ARG A 125 14.19 -29.90 -2.54
C ARG A 125 12.76 -30.35 -2.33
N LEU A 126 12.00 -30.33 -3.41
CA LEU A 126 10.58 -30.63 -3.44
C LEU A 126 10.32 -31.91 -4.26
N CYS A 127 9.35 -32.70 -3.82
CA CYS A 127 8.86 -33.87 -4.54
C CYS A 127 7.37 -33.69 -4.82
N ILE A 128 7.00 -33.72 -6.10
CA ILE A 128 5.62 -33.62 -6.56
C ILE A 128 4.97 -35.00 -6.39
N ARG A 129 3.82 -35.05 -5.70
CA ARG A 129 3.08 -36.30 -5.44
C ARG A 129 1.87 -36.46 -6.34
N ASP A 130 1.12 -35.38 -6.52
CA ASP A 130 -0.14 -35.38 -7.24
C ASP A 130 -0.39 -33.99 -7.83
N GLU A 131 -0.85 -33.96 -9.08
CA GLU A 131 -1.11 -32.76 -9.86
C GLU A 131 -2.61 -32.49 -10.06
N ALA A 132 -3.49 -33.35 -9.54
CA ALA A 132 -4.93 -33.15 -9.63
C ALA A 132 -5.41 -31.96 -8.76
N ASP A 133 -6.49 -31.28 -9.18
CA ASP A 133 -7.18 -30.22 -8.43
C ASP A 133 -6.31 -29.04 -7.96
N LEU A 134 -5.32 -28.67 -8.77
CA LEU A 134 -4.48 -27.49 -8.52
C LEU A 134 -5.15 -26.22 -9.04
N SER A 135 -5.08 -25.14 -8.25
CA SER A 135 -5.40 -23.80 -8.78
C SER A 135 -4.36 -23.37 -9.82
N GLU A 136 -4.70 -22.37 -10.63
CA GLU A 136 -3.80 -21.92 -11.70
C GLU A 136 -2.42 -21.47 -11.18
N VAL A 137 -2.39 -20.75 -10.05
CA VAL A 137 -1.16 -20.32 -9.38
C VAL A 137 -0.36 -21.53 -8.87
N GLU A 138 -1.04 -22.49 -8.26
CA GLU A 138 -0.41 -23.70 -7.73
C GLU A 138 0.18 -24.57 -8.83
N ARG A 139 -0.50 -24.67 -9.98
CA ARG A 139 0.04 -25.36 -11.17
C ARG A 139 1.30 -24.68 -11.68
N LEU A 140 1.30 -23.35 -11.81
CA LEU A 140 2.48 -22.59 -12.21
C LEU A 140 3.66 -22.78 -11.23
N PHE A 141 3.37 -22.94 -9.94
CA PHE A 141 4.38 -23.25 -8.93
C PHE A 141 4.94 -24.67 -9.11
N VAL A 142 4.09 -25.67 -9.35
CA VAL A 142 4.53 -27.05 -9.62
C VAL A 142 5.37 -27.12 -10.90
N ASP A 143 4.99 -26.41 -11.96
CA ASP A 143 5.75 -26.30 -13.22
C ASP A 143 7.12 -25.60 -13.05
N ALA A 144 7.30 -24.87 -11.94
CA ALA A 144 8.55 -24.24 -11.57
C ALA A 144 9.52 -25.21 -10.87
N VAL A 145 9.09 -26.40 -10.46
CA VAL A 145 9.94 -27.40 -9.81
C VAL A 145 10.46 -28.40 -10.84
N ASP A 146 11.76 -28.66 -10.86
CA ASP A 146 12.33 -29.70 -11.71
C ASP A 146 11.89 -31.10 -11.22
N PRO A 147 11.25 -31.93 -12.07
CA PRO A 147 10.74 -33.23 -11.66
C PRO A 147 11.83 -34.27 -11.32
N ASN A 148 13.06 -34.07 -11.81
CA ASN A 148 14.18 -35.00 -11.61
C ASN A 148 15.02 -34.63 -10.39
N THR A 149 15.36 -33.35 -10.23
CA THR A 149 16.23 -32.88 -9.12
C THR A 149 15.42 -32.44 -7.91
N GLY A 150 14.16 -32.04 -8.10
CA GLY A 150 13.33 -31.41 -7.09
C GLY A 150 13.74 -29.97 -6.77
N GLU A 151 14.63 -29.37 -7.56
CA GLU A 151 15.11 -28.02 -7.35
C GLU A 151 14.14 -27.00 -7.98
N PRO A 152 13.83 -25.89 -7.28
CA PRO A 152 12.99 -24.85 -7.83
C PRO A 152 13.74 -23.98 -8.84
N ASP A 153 13.15 -23.78 -10.02
CA ASP A 153 13.59 -22.79 -11.00
C ASP A 153 13.22 -21.39 -10.52
N GLN A 154 14.23 -20.69 -10.03
CA GLN A 154 14.15 -19.35 -9.49
C GLN A 154 13.56 -18.32 -10.48
N THR A 155 13.76 -18.49 -11.80
CA THR A 155 13.20 -17.57 -12.80
C THR A 155 11.70 -17.80 -12.98
N LYS A 156 11.27 -19.06 -12.99
CA LYS A 156 9.84 -19.41 -13.04
C LYS A 156 9.12 -18.98 -11.77
N LEU A 157 9.72 -19.15 -10.58
CA LEU A 157 9.12 -18.70 -9.32
C LEU A 157 8.83 -17.19 -9.29
N VAL A 158 9.74 -16.36 -9.80
CA VAL A 158 9.50 -14.91 -9.95
C VAL A 158 8.30 -14.65 -10.88
N ALA A 159 8.14 -15.45 -11.95
CA ALA A 159 6.99 -15.35 -12.83
C ALA A 159 5.67 -15.77 -12.13
N VAL A 160 5.69 -16.80 -11.27
CA VAL A 160 4.55 -17.20 -10.43
C VAL A 160 4.14 -16.05 -9.51
N PHE A 161 5.10 -15.44 -8.82
CA PHE A 161 4.83 -14.30 -7.94
C PHE A 161 4.24 -13.11 -8.71
N ARG A 162 4.76 -12.79 -9.90
CA ARG A 162 4.22 -11.74 -10.77
C ARG A 162 2.77 -12.04 -11.19
N TYR A 163 2.49 -13.28 -11.57
CA TYR A 163 1.14 -13.70 -11.93
C TYR A 163 0.19 -13.57 -10.74
N LEU A 164 0.59 -14.07 -9.56
CA LEU A 164 -0.18 -13.94 -8.32
C LEU A 164 -0.47 -12.47 -7.98
N ALA A 165 0.54 -11.60 -8.03
CA ALA A 165 0.40 -10.19 -7.74
C ALA A 165 -0.57 -9.48 -8.70
N THR A 166 -0.49 -9.81 -9.99
CA THR A 166 -1.37 -9.28 -11.02
C THR A 166 -2.81 -9.78 -10.82
N SER A 167 -2.99 -11.07 -10.54
CA SER A 167 -4.29 -11.68 -10.27
C SER A 167 -4.98 -11.05 -9.06
N VAL A 168 -4.24 -10.78 -7.98
CA VAL A 168 -4.77 -10.05 -6.81
C VAL A 168 -5.23 -8.66 -7.19
N ASN A 169 -4.46 -7.91 -7.99
CA ASN A 169 -4.85 -6.58 -8.42
C ASN A 169 -6.13 -6.59 -9.26
N GLU A 170 -6.26 -7.55 -10.19
CA GLU A 170 -7.47 -7.75 -10.99
C GLU A 170 -8.69 -8.07 -10.10
N LYS A 171 -8.54 -8.98 -9.15
CA LYS A 171 -9.59 -9.34 -8.18
C LYS A 171 -10.00 -8.19 -7.28
N MET A 172 -9.11 -7.21 -7.06
CA MET A 172 -9.34 -6.06 -6.21
C MET A 172 -9.94 -4.85 -6.94
N LYS A 173 -9.96 -4.83 -8.28
CA LYS A 173 -10.50 -3.70 -9.07
C LYS A 173 -11.89 -3.19 -8.63
N PRO A 174 -12.88 -4.04 -8.31
CA PRO A 174 -14.20 -3.57 -7.93
C PRO A 174 -14.36 -3.30 -6.42
N TYR A 175 -13.34 -3.57 -5.60
CA TYR A 175 -13.41 -3.49 -4.14
C TYR A 175 -12.55 -2.36 -3.57
N CYS A 176 -12.91 -1.88 -2.38
CA CYS A 176 -12.07 -0.94 -1.66
C CYS A 176 -10.86 -1.67 -1.07
N ARG A 177 -9.66 -1.33 -1.54
CA ARG A 177 -8.40 -1.94 -1.07
C ARG A 177 -8.19 -1.72 0.43
N LYS A 178 -8.40 -0.50 0.92
CA LYS A 178 -8.20 -0.14 2.33
C LYS A 178 -9.14 -0.92 3.26
N ASP A 179 -10.41 -1.02 2.89
CA ASP A 179 -11.40 -1.74 3.70
C ASP A 179 -11.13 -3.24 3.70
N THR A 180 -10.70 -3.79 2.56
CA THR A 180 -10.33 -5.20 2.45
C THR A 180 -9.07 -5.54 3.25
N GLU A 181 -8.05 -4.68 3.20
CA GLU A 181 -6.86 -4.81 4.05
C GLU A 181 -7.23 -4.77 5.55
N ALA A 182 -8.10 -3.86 5.96
CA ALA A 182 -8.57 -3.75 7.34
C ALA A 182 -9.36 -5.00 7.78
N PHE A 183 -10.23 -5.51 6.91
CA PHE A 183 -10.99 -6.74 7.16
C PHE A 183 -10.08 -7.95 7.42
N TYR A 184 -9.10 -8.20 6.55
CA TYR A 184 -8.20 -9.35 6.73
C TYR A 184 -7.31 -9.20 7.96
N ARG A 185 -6.83 -7.99 8.27
CA ARG A 185 -6.10 -7.74 9.53
C ARG A 185 -6.95 -8.06 10.76
N GLY A 186 -8.21 -7.63 10.77
CA GLY A 186 -9.17 -7.95 11.83
C GLY A 186 -9.45 -9.45 11.94
N ARG A 187 -9.62 -10.13 10.81
CA ARG A 187 -9.82 -11.58 10.75
C ARG A 187 -8.62 -12.35 11.32
N ILE A 188 -7.39 -11.97 10.94
CA ILE A 188 -6.17 -12.61 11.46
C ILE A 188 -6.06 -12.41 12.98
N ALA A 189 -6.37 -11.21 13.49
CA ALA A 189 -6.37 -10.93 14.92
C ALA A 189 -7.40 -11.79 15.67
N ALA A 190 -8.62 -11.92 15.15
CA ALA A 190 -9.65 -12.77 15.73
C ALA A 190 -9.25 -14.25 15.77
N LEU A 191 -8.62 -14.76 14.70
CA LEU A 191 -8.10 -16.14 14.67
C LEU A 191 -7.00 -16.36 15.72
N TRP A 192 -6.15 -15.37 15.96
CA TRP A 192 -5.15 -15.43 17.03
C TRP A 192 -5.80 -15.41 18.42
N ASP A 193 -6.86 -14.63 18.62
CA ASP A 193 -7.64 -14.65 19.86
C ASP A 193 -8.27 -16.02 20.12
N GLU A 194 -8.80 -16.68 19.09
CA GLU A 194 -9.35 -18.02 19.21
C GLU A 194 -8.32 -19.07 19.64
N VAL A 195 -7.08 -18.95 19.18
CA VAL A 195 -5.95 -19.81 19.57
C VAL A 195 -5.48 -19.48 20.98
N ARG A 196 -5.43 -18.21 21.38
CA ARG A 196 -5.02 -17.81 22.73
C ARG A 196 -6.03 -18.25 23.80
N ASN A 197 -7.31 -18.08 23.51
CA ASN A 197 -8.42 -18.31 24.44
C ASN A 197 -8.93 -19.76 24.48
N ALA A 198 -8.35 -20.69 23.71
CA ALA A 198 -8.75 -22.10 23.83
C ALA A 198 -8.28 -22.69 25.18
N ASP A 199 -9.13 -23.52 25.79
CA ASP A 199 -8.92 -23.97 27.16
C ASP A 199 -7.79 -25.00 27.32
N THR A 200 -7.66 -25.92 26.36
CA THR A 200 -6.67 -27.01 26.41
C THR A 200 -5.54 -26.81 25.40
N PRO A 201 -4.32 -27.28 25.69
CA PRO A 201 -3.19 -27.15 24.77
C PRO A 201 -3.42 -27.94 23.46
N GLU A 202 -4.18 -29.05 23.50
CA GLU A 202 -4.56 -29.81 22.31
C GLU A 202 -5.51 -29.00 21.40
N LEU A 203 -6.52 -28.34 21.97
CA LEU A 203 -7.43 -27.48 21.22
C LEU A 203 -6.71 -26.26 20.64
N LYS A 204 -5.71 -25.71 21.36
CA LYS A 204 -4.84 -24.65 20.83
C LYS A 204 -4.11 -25.12 19.58
N LEU A 205 -3.53 -26.31 19.61
CA LEU A 205 -2.81 -26.88 18.49
C LEU A 205 -3.73 -27.21 17.30
N GLU A 206 -4.92 -27.77 17.57
CA GLU A 206 -5.90 -28.05 16.52
C GLU A 206 -6.37 -26.77 15.82
N LYS A 207 -6.68 -25.72 16.58
CA LYS A 207 -7.08 -24.41 16.02
C LYS A 207 -5.93 -23.76 15.25
N LEU A 208 -4.71 -23.85 15.78
CA LEU A 208 -3.49 -23.36 15.12
C LEU A 208 -3.34 -24.04 13.75
N ASP A 209 -3.43 -25.36 13.68
CA ASP A 209 -3.28 -26.10 12.44
C ASP A 209 -4.38 -25.79 11.41
N ARG A 210 -5.63 -25.77 11.87
CA ARG A 210 -6.78 -25.48 11.01
C ARG A 210 -6.58 -24.16 10.29
N ASN A 211 -6.13 -23.14 11.02
CA ASN A 211 -5.99 -21.76 10.54
C ASN A 211 -4.54 -21.35 10.23
N LEU A 212 -3.62 -22.30 10.12
CA LEU A 212 -2.19 -22.06 10.09
C LEU A 212 -1.73 -21.06 9.02
N LEU A 213 -2.23 -21.20 7.79
CA LEU A 213 -1.88 -20.32 6.68
C LEU A 213 -2.32 -18.86 6.92
N TRP A 214 -3.36 -18.64 7.73
CA TRP A 214 -3.80 -17.32 8.14
C TRP A 214 -2.95 -16.77 9.29
N LEU A 215 -2.57 -17.63 10.23
CA LEU A 215 -1.84 -17.24 11.43
C LEU A 215 -0.37 -16.90 11.14
N ILE A 216 0.25 -17.54 10.14
CA ILE A 216 1.64 -17.26 9.69
C ILE A 216 1.81 -15.83 9.16
N GLN A 217 0.73 -15.17 8.73
CA GLN A 217 0.77 -13.78 8.25
C GLN A 217 1.40 -12.84 9.29
N ASP A 218 1.03 -13.04 10.56
CA ASP A 218 1.58 -12.31 11.70
C ASP A 218 2.77 -13.09 12.28
N GLU A 219 3.97 -12.77 11.80
CA GLU A 219 5.21 -13.44 12.20
C GLU A 219 5.56 -13.23 13.67
N GLU A 220 5.22 -12.08 14.25
CA GLU A 220 5.50 -11.79 15.65
C GLU A 220 4.67 -12.71 16.54
N GLN A 221 3.37 -12.80 16.26
CA GLN A 221 2.49 -13.71 16.98
C GLN A 221 2.84 -15.17 16.70
N PHE A 222 3.18 -15.52 15.46
CA PHE A 222 3.60 -16.89 15.12
C PHE A 222 4.87 -17.30 15.86
N LYS A 223 5.86 -16.41 15.97
CA LYS A 223 7.08 -16.63 16.76
C LYS A 223 6.76 -16.71 18.25
N ALA A 224 5.86 -15.88 18.76
CA ALA A 224 5.43 -15.88 20.15
C ALA A 224 4.66 -17.17 20.53
N ALA A 225 3.90 -17.74 19.58
CA ALA A 225 3.14 -18.97 19.79
C ALA A 225 4.02 -20.14 20.23
N LYS A 226 5.31 -20.17 19.83
CA LYS A 226 6.29 -21.13 20.33
C LYS A 226 6.35 -21.19 21.86
N ASN A 227 6.16 -20.07 22.54
CA ASN A 227 6.19 -20.00 24.01
C ASN A 227 4.89 -20.54 24.64
N MET A 228 3.75 -20.43 23.95
CA MET A 228 2.48 -21.00 24.41
C MET A 228 2.55 -22.53 24.53
N PHE A 229 3.34 -23.17 23.66
CA PHE A 229 3.52 -24.62 23.67
C PHE A 229 4.68 -25.09 24.56
N LYS A 230 5.67 -24.22 24.83
CA LYS A 230 6.69 -24.48 25.86
C LYS A 230 6.08 -24.58 27.27
N ALA A 231 5.11 -23.75 27.60
CA ALA A 231 4.49 -23.76 28.93
C ALA A 231 3.73 -25.06 29.25
N GLY A 232 3.17 -25.74 28.24
CA GLY A 232 2.55 -27.07 28.42
C GLY A 232 3.56 -28.18 28.73
N GLN A 233 4.84 -27.98 28.34
CA GLN A 233 5.93 -28.91 28.56
C GLN A 233 6.36 -28.99 30.02
N ASP A 234 6.45 -27.84 30.70
CA ASP A 234 6.93 -27.76 32.10
C ASP A 234 5.92 -28.36 33.10
N GLY A 235 4.65 -28.45 32.72
CA GLY A 235 3.55 -29.00 33.52
C GLY A 235 3.31 -30.51 33.38
N GLY A 236 4.14 -31.25 32.64
CA GLY A 236 4.03 -32.71 32.48
C GLY A 236 2.83 -33.21 31.64
N LYS A 237 2.00 -32.32 31.10
CA LYS A 237 0.88 -32.64 30.19
C LYS A 237 1.29 -32.31 28.76
N GLN A 238 1.98 -33.26 28.12
CA GLN A 238 2.41 -33.12 26.74
C GLN A 238 1.19 -33.26 25.81
N ALA A 239 0.87 -32.20 25.08
CA ALA A 239 -0.24 -32.21 24.14
C ALA A 239 0.08 -33.14 22.96
N SER A 240 -0.64 -34.25 22.86
CA SER A 240 -0.43 -35.28 21.84
C SER A 240 -1.25 -35.03 20.58
N TRP A 241 -1.15 -33.82 20.03
CA TRP A 241 -1.83 -33.45 18.79
C TRP A 241 -0.83 -33.03 17.72
N TYR A 242 -0.95 -33.61 16.53
CA TYR A 242 -0.08 -33.33 15.38
C TYR A 242 -0.88 -33.40 14.08
N PRO A 243 -0.56 -32.55 13.09
CA PRO A 243 -1.23 -32.62 11.80
C PRO A 243 -0.71 -33.79 10.97
N THR A 244 -1.61 -34.60 10.41
CA THR A 244 -1.24 -35.71 9.50
C THR A 244 -0.57 -35.22 8.23
N TRP A 245 -0.97 -34.06 7.71
CA TRP A 245 -0.34 -33.45 6.53
C TRP A 245 1.11 -33.03 6.80
N TRP A 246 1.49 -32.69 8.04
CA TRP A 246 2.86 -32.34 8.41
C TRP A 246 3.79 -33.55 8.24
N LEU A 247 3.35 -34.72 8.70
CA LEU A 247 4.09 -35.98 8.52
C LEU A 247 4.28 -36.33 7.03
N LEU A 248 3.23 -36.12 6.23
CA LEU A 248 3.27 -36.39 4.80
C LEU A 248 4.17 -35.38 4.07
N GLY A 249 4.13 -34.12 4.46
CA GLY A 249 4.92 -33.03 3.88
C GLY A 249 6.40 -33.10 4.23
N PHE A 250 6.76 -33.65 5.39
CA PHE A 250 8.13 -33.67 5.93
C PHE A 250 8.57 -35.08 6.34
N PRO A 251 8.72 -36.02 5.39
CA PRO A 251 8.94 -37.44 5.68
C PRO A 251 10.26 -37.76 6.41
N ARG A 252 11.26 -36.86 6.37
CA ARG A 252 12.54 -37.04 7.09
C ARG A 252 12.46 -36.70 8.58
N VAL A 253 11.37 -36.10 9.05
CA VAL A 253 11.19 -35.83 10.48
C VAL A 253 10.78 -37.14 11.16
N THR A 254 11.78 -37.88 11.65
CA THR A 254 11.54 -39.18 12.30
C THR A 254 10.64 -39.03 13.54
N PRO A 255 9.68 -39.95 13.75
CA PRO A 255 8.81 -39.94 14.93
C PRO A 255 9.57 -40.44 16.16
N TYR A 256 10.42 -39.59 16.75
CA TYR A 256 11.00 -39.78 18.08
C TYR A 256 10.24 -38.96 19.13
N ALA A 257 10.51 -39.19 20.42
CA ALA A 257 9.84 -38.56 21.59
C ALA A 257 9.76 -37.01 21.58
N GLY A 258 10.44 -36.31 20.66
CA GLY A 258 10.27 -34.88 20.37
C GLY A 258 9.11 -34.54 19.42
N PHE A 259 8.26 -35.51 19.07
CA PHE A 259 7.16 -35.33 18.11
C PHE A 259 6.12 -34.28 18.53
N TYR A 260 6.03 -34.00 19.83
CA TYR A 260 5.19 -32.94 20.42
C TYR A 260 5.70 -31.52 20.15
N TRP A 261 6.82 -31.36 19.43
CA TRP A 261 7.48 -30.10 19.14
C TRP A 261 7.21 -29.62 17.71
N TRP A 262 6.13 -30.11 17.07
CA TRP A 262 5.82 -29.76 15.68
C TRP A 262 5.70 -28.25 15.42
N PRO A 263 5.14 -27.39 16.31
CA PRO A 263 5.12 -25.94 16.04
C PRO A 263 6.53 -25.32 16.06
N MET A 264 7.42 -25.89 16.88
CA MET A 264 8.80 -25.43 16.98
C MET A 264 9.64 -25.89 15.78
N MET A 265 9.45 -27.14 15.34
CA MET A 265 10.05 -27.68 14.13
C MET A 265 9.51 -26.95 12.90
N MET A 266 8.23 -26.61 12.90
CA MET A 266 7.60 -25.88 11.83
C MET A 266 8.21 -24.50 11.63
N TYR A 267 8.41 -23.73 12.70
CA TYR A 267 9.07 -22.43 12.58
C TYR A 267 10.48 -22.55 11.99
N ARG A 268 11.24 -23.59 12.40
CA ARG A 268 12.58 -23.87 11.84
C ARG A 268 12.50 -24.21 10.34
N SER A 269 11.62 -25.14 9.95
CA SER A 269 11.44 -25.50 8.55
C SER A 269 10.93 -24.33 7.71
N TYR A 270 10.04 -23.50 8.25
CA TYR A 270 9.61 -22.25 7.61
C TYR A 270 10.81 -21.36 7.28
N THR A 271 11.72 -21.15 8.23
CA THR A 271 12.90 -20.30 7.98
C THR A 271 13.79 -20.87 6.87
N GLY A 272 14.11 -22.17 6.87
CA GLY A 272 14.94 -22.79 5.83
C GLY A 272 14.29 -22.80 4.44
N ILE A 273 13.00 -23.11 4.39
CA ILE A 273 12.22 -23.06 3.14
C ILE A 273 12.17 -21.63 2.59
N SER A 274 11.87 -20.64 3.45
CA SER A 274 11.73 -19.25 3.03
C SER A 274 13.02 -18.69 2.42
N SER A 275 14.19 -19.07 2.96
CA SER A 275 15.47 -18.69 2.38
C SER A 275 15.73 -19.37 1.03
N GLY A 276 15.43 -20.66 0.90
CA GLY A 276 15.67 -21.40 -0.35
C GLY A 276 14.75 -21.00 -1.50
N ILE A 277 13.55 -20.47 -1.21
CA ILE A 277 12.59 -20.05 -2.24
C ILE A 277 13.02 -18.77 -2.97
N THR A 278 13.65 -17.82 -2.28
CA THR A 278 13.99 -16.51 -2.84
C THR A 278 15.47 -16.31 -3.12
N GLU A 279 16.29 -17.31 -2.78
CA GLU A 279 17.74 -17.25 -2.84
C GLU A 279 18.24 -16.70 -4.19
N GLY A 280 18.91 -15.55 -4.14
CA GLY A 280 19.59 -14.94 -5.28
C GLY A 280 18.69 -14.13 -6.24
N ASN A 281 17.41 -13.98 -5.93
CA ASN A 281 16.44 -13.27 -6.78
C ASN A 281 15.65 -12.16 -6.06
N GLU A 282 16.07 -11.75 -4.86
CA GLU A 282 15.36 -10.78 -4.00
C GLU A 282 15.07 -9.46 -4.74
N HIS A 283 16.02 -8.98 -5.56
CA HIS A 283 15.85 -7.76 -6.36
C HIS A 283 14.73 -7.89 -7.40
N LYS A 284 14.54 -9.08 -8.01
CA LYS A 284 13.50 -9.31 -9.02
C LYS A 284 12.12 -9.34 -8.40
N TYR A 285 11.99 -9.93 -7.21
CA TYR A 285 10.73 -9.91 -6.48
C TYR A 285 10.34 -8.48 -6.09
N ARG A 286 11.29 -7.69 -5.62
CA ARG A 286 11.08 -6.28 -5.32
C ARG A 286 10.66 -5.46 -6.55
N GLU A 287 11.30 -5.69 -7.69
CA GLU A 287 10.91 -5.05 -8.96
C GLU A 287 9.46 -5.39 -9.36
N VAL A 288 9.04 -6.64 -9.14
CA VAL A 288 7.64 -7.05 -9.36
C VAL A 288 6.69 -6.30 -8.43
N GLU A 289 7.01 -6.15 -7.16
CA GLU A 289 6.17 -5.39 -6.23
C GLU A 289 6.06 -3.92 -6.62
N GLU A 290 7.19 -3.30 -6.98
CA GLU A 290 7.23 -1.91 -7.41
C GLU A 290 6.45 -1.70 -8.72
N SER A 291 6.53 -2.64 -9.67
CA SER A 291 5.80 -2.53 -10.94
C SER A 291 4.30 -2.80 -10.82
N VAL A 292 3.87 -3.75 -9.99
CA VAL A 292 2.46 -4.14 -9.84
C VAL A 292 1.70 -3.24 -8.86
N PHE A 293 2.35 -2.80 -7.78
CA PHE A 293 1.71 -2.03 -6.72
C PHE A 293 2.07 -0.55 -6.69
N ALA A 294 2.89 -0.05 -7.61
CA ALA A 294 3.10 1.39 -7.72
C ALA A 294 1.76 2.10 -7.96
N PRO A 295 1.45 3.16 -7.20
CA PRO A 295 0.37 4.06 -7.60
C PRO A 295 0.66 4.52 -9.03
N ALA A 296 -0.37 4.55 -9.88
CA ALA A 296 -0.26 5.07 -11.24
C ALA A 296 0.55 6.36 -11.17
N ARG A 297 1.74 6.38 -11.79
CA ARG A 297 2.62 7.55 -11.74
C ARG A 297 1.75 8.73 -12.09
N SER A 298 1.61 9.67 -11.16
CA SER A 298 0.96 10.93 -11.47
C SER A 298 1.64 11.41 -12.74
N VAL A 299 0.88 11.56 -13.83
CA VAL A 299 1.38 12.27 -15.00
C VAL A 299 1.61 13.67 -14.49
N VAL A 300 2.79 13.91 -13.94
CA VAL A 300 3.30 15.24 -13.68
C VAL A 300 3.44 15.77 -15.09
N SER A 301 2.41 16.46 -15.56
CA SER A 301 2.53 17.41 -16.66
C SER A 301 3.70 18.29 -16.26
N ARG A 302 4.87 18.03 -16.84
CA ARG A 302 6.04 18.89 -16.67
C ARG A 302 5.53 20.30 -16.96
N PRO A 303 5.67 21.27 -16.04
CA PRO A 303 5.40 22.65 -16.41
C PRO A 303 6.30 22.92 -17.61
N ILE A 304 5.70 23.29 -18.73
CA ILE A 304 6.44 23.78 -19.88
C ILE A 304 7.31 24.89 -19.32
N SER A 305 8.62 24.64 -19.22
CA SER A 305 9.58 25.66 -18.81
C SER A 305 9.45 26.75 -19.86
N GLY A 306 8.84 27.88 -19.50
CA GLY A 306 8.80 29.06 -20.33
C GLY A 306 10.24 29.37 -20.73
N GLY A 307 10.56 29.11 -21.99
CA GLY A 307 11.85 29.47 -22.55
C GLY A 307 12.05 30.95 -22.31
N LYS A 308 13.22 31.31 -21.78
CA LYS A 308 13.69 32.69 -21.71
C LYS A 308 13.72 33.26 -23.14
N GLY A 309 12.62 33.88 -23.56
CA GLY A 309 12.58 34.73 -24.74
C GLY A 309 13.25 36.05 -24.38
N SER A 310 14.45 36.24 -24.89
CA SER A 310 15.12 37.54 -24.92
C SER A 310 14.17 38.58 -25.49
N GLY A 311 13.92 39.65 -24.74
CA GLY A 311 13.09 40.76 -25.20
C GLY A 311 13.71 41.45 -26.41
N THR A 312 13.01 41.40 -27.54
CA THR A 312 13.19 42.34 -28.64
C THR A 312 11.86 43.06 -28.84
N ARG A 313 11.88 44.36 -28.58
CA ARG A 313 10.78 45.30 -28.81
C ARG A 313 10.49 45.33 -30.31
N HIS A 314 9.25 45.08 -30.72
CA HIS A 314 8.71 45.70 -31.93
C HIS A 314 7.23 46.02 -31.77
N HIS A 315 6.90 47.22 -32.25
CA HIS A 315 5.62 47.89 -32.19
C HIS A 315 4.54 47.20 -33.03
N GLY A 316 3.30 47.27 -32.51
CA GLY A 316 2.10 47.52 -33.31
C GLY A 316 1.41 46.30 -33.91
N GLY A 317 0.10 46.19 -33.66
CA GLY A 317 -0.78 45.33 -34.46
C GLY A 317 -1.84 44.60 -33.64
N PHE A 318 -3.00 45.25 -33.51
CA PHE A 318 -4.24 44.69 -32.96
C PHE A 318 -4.88 43.71 -33.95
N THR A 319 -5.02 42.43 -33.59
CA THR A 319 -6.02 41.48 -34.15
C THR A 319 -6.41 40.43 -33.08
N PRO A 320 -7.69 39.99 -33.03
CA PRO A 320 -8.21 39.12 -31.97
C PRO A 320 -7.92 37.62 -32.22
N PRO A 321 -7.83 36.76 -31.18
CA PRO A 321 -7.49 35.36 -31.37
C PRO A 321 -8.70 34.54 -31.80
N SER A 322 -8.54 33.86 -32.94
CA SER A 322 -9.34 32.73 -33.38
C SER A 322 -9.12 31.51 -32.48
N CYS A 323 -10.23 30.80 -32.26
CA CYS A 323 -10.36 29.52 -31.56
C CYS A 323 -9.27 28.51 -31.96
N ALA A 324 -8.56 27.95 -30.99
CA ALA A 324 -7.80 26.71 -31.15
C ALA A 324 -8.33 25.68 -30.14
N CYS A 325 -9.25 24.83 -30.62
CA CYS A 325 -9.58 23.56 -29.98
C CYS A 325 -8.33 22.68 -29.97
N ALA A 326 -7.84 22.33 -28.79
CA ALA A 326 -6.94 21.19 -28.62
C ALA A 326 -7.81 19.94 -28.38
N CYS A 327 -7.99 19.13 -29.43
CA CYS A 327 -8.55 17.79 -29.29
C CYS A 327 -7.57 16.90 -28.53
N ALA A 328 -7.99 16.40 -27.36
CA ALA A 328 -7.36 15.27 -26.71
C ALA A 328 -7.87 13.98 -27.37
N CYS A 329 -7.06 13.36 -28.22
CA CYS A 329 -7.31 11.99 -28.68
C CYS A 329 -6.92 11.01 -27.58
N VAL A 330 -7.92 10.52 -26.86
CA VAL A 330 -7.89 9.25 -26.14
C VAL A 330 -8.06 8.12 -27.17
N SER A 331 -7.44 6.98 -26.88
CA SER A 331 -7.56 5.64 -27.52
C SER A 331 -6.61 5.33 -28.68
N CYS A 332 -5.73 4.39 -28.37
CA CYS A 332 -5.04 3.51 -29.30
C CYS A 332 -6.08 2.70 -30.09
N ALA A 333 -6.24 2.98 -31.38
CA ALA A 333 -6.74 2.04 -32.38
C ALA A 333 -6.32 2.47 -33.80
N CYS A 334 -5.60 1.56 -34.47
CA CYS A 334 -5.40 1.42 -35.92
C CYS A 334 -4.57 2.45 -36.73
N ALA A 335 -3.46 1.92 -37.25
CA ALA A 335 -3.04 1.92 -38.66
C ALA A 335 -3.23 3.19 -39.51
N CYS A 336 -2.12 3.80 -39.94
CA CYS A 336 -1.69 3.74 -41.35
C CYS A 336 -0.37 4.50 -41.55
N ALA A 337 0.54 3.84 -42.25
CA ALA A 337 1.64 4.49 -42.92
C ALA A 337 1.07 5.41 -44.03
N CYS A 338 1.54 6.64 -44.11
CA CYS A 338 1.65 7.39 -45.36
C CYS A 338 2.71 8.48 -45.17
N ALA A 339 3.92 8.15 -45.64
CA ALA A 339 4.91 9.12 -46.02
C ALA A 339 4.49 9.78 -47.34
N GLY A 340 4.77 11.07 -47.50
CA GLY A 340 4.97 11.67 -48.82
C GLY A 340 4.09 12.87 -49.14
N GLY A 341 4.76 14.01 -49.35
CA GLY A 341 4.58 14.79 -50.58
C GLY A 341 3.78 16.07 -50.44
N GLY A 342 4.47 17.20 -50.48
CA GLY A 342 3.88 18.53 -50.56
C GLY A 342 3.23 18.84 -51.91
N GLY A 343 2.66 20.05 -52.00
CA GLY A 343 2.35 20.67 -53.28
C GLY A 343 1.22 21.71 -53.25
N CYS A 344 1.61 22.97 -53.50
CA CYS A 344 0.83 24.09 -54.06
C CYS A 344 -0.15 24.80 -53.09
N THR A 345 -0.07 26.10 -52.82
CA THR A 345 0.60 27.27 -53.44
C THR A 345 1.09 28.24 -52.38
#